data_AF-A0AAP0ZN07-F1
#
_entry.id   AF-A0AAP0ZN07-F1
#
_cell.length_a   1.000
_cell.length_b   1.000
_cell.length_c   1.000
_cell.angle_alpha   90.00
_cell.angle_beta   90.00
_cell.angle_gamma   90.00
#
_symmetry.space_group_name_H-M   'P 1'
#
loop_
_entity.id
_entity.type
_entity.pdbx_description
1 polymer ?
#
loop_
_entity_poly.entity_id
_entity_poly.type
_entity_poly.pdbx_seq_one_letter_code
_entity_poly.pdbx_strand_id
1 'polypeptide(L)'
;MAFDMHLKFGSGDVEIKGASNHSKHKDEVPIIAWSWGTSNTGNLHTGAGYAAGGKANVQDISITKYVDSCSNALLNACCTGARVDSATLYVTNATGEQSDYVTIELSEGVMITSVSTGGSGGEDRLTENVTLHFGKFKYSFQPQDDKGKKQGGTKDFTFNMQEVKKS
;
A
#
# COMPACT_ATOMS: atom_id res chain seq x y z
N MET A 1 6.93 18.44 -7.09
CA MET A 1 6.07 17.72 -8.05
C MET A 1 4.81 17.31 -7.32
N ALA A 2 3.64 17.52 -7.92
CA ALA A 2 2.41 16.92 -7.42
C ALA A 2 2.35 15.47 -7.91
N PHE A 3 1.78 14.59 -7.10
CA PHE A 3 1.57 13.19 -7.43
C PHE A 3 0.15 12.80 -7.04
N ASP A 4 -0.40 11.86 -7.80
CA ASP A 4 -1.66 11.18 -7.48
C ASP A 4 -1.33 9.82 -6.88
N MET A 5 -2.24 9.33 -6.03
CA MET A 5 -2.05 8.04 -5.38
C MET A 5 -3.34 7.24 -5.41
N HIS A 6 -3.20 5.95 -5.72
CA HIS A 6 -4.32 5.04 -5.84
C HIS A 6 -4.02 3.72 -5.13
N LEU A 7 -5.06 3.09 -4.61
CA LEU A 7 -5.02 1.73 -4.12
C LEU A 7 -6.01 0.88 -4.93
N LYS A 8 -5.48 -0.14 -5.58
CA LYS A 8 -6.27 -1.15 -6.28
C LYS A 8 -6.43 -2.37 -5.39
N PHE A 9 -7.65 -2.86 -5.25
CA PHE A 9 -7.91 -4.16 -4.63
C PHE A 9 -8.16 -5.22 -5.71
N GLY A 10 -7.65 -6.42 -5.47
CA GLY A 10 -7.92 -7.60 -6.27
C GLY A 10 -9.28 -8.22 -5.95
N SER A 11 -9.51 -9.42 -6.50
CA SER A 11 -10.65 -10.28 -6.14
C SER A 11 -10.54 -10.78 -4.70
N GLY A 12 -11.62 -11.35 -4.17
CA GLY A 12 -11.62 -12.06 -2.90
C GLY A 12 -13.02 -12.28 -2.34
N ASP A 13 -13.10 -12.39 -1.02
CA ASP A 13 -14.35 -12.58 -0.27
C ASP A 13 -15.30 -11.36 -0.36
N VAL A 14 -14.73 -10.19 -0.69
CA VAL A 14 -15.43 -8.92 -0.78
C VAL A 14 -14.90 -8.13 -1.98
N GLU A 15 -15.81 -7.54 -2.75
CA GLU A 15 -15.44 -6.63 -3.83
C GLU A 15 -15.24 -5.22 -3.27
N ILE A 16 -14.04 -4.66 -3.47
CA ILE A 16 -13.70 -3.31 -3.05
C ILE A 16 -13.33 -2.50 -4.29
N LYS A 17 -14.26 -1.64 -4.73
CA LYS A 17 -14.13 -0.82 -5.93
C LYS A 17 -14.22 0.66 -5.58
N GLY A 18 -13.14 1.40 -5.85
CA GLY A 18 -13.04 2.81 -5.51
C GLY A 18 -13.80 3.71 -6.48
N ALA A 19 -13.68 5.02 -6.24
CA ALA A 19 -14.39 6.05 -6.99
C ALA A 19 -13.51 6.85 -7.96
N SER A 20 -12.27 6.41 -8.24
CA SER A 20 -11.37 7.14 -9.12
C SER A 20 -11.87 7.17 -10.56
N ASN A 21 -11.82 8.35 -11.18
CA ASN A 21 -12.02 8.55 -12.62
C ASN A 21 -10.70 8.78 -13.37
N HIS A 22 -9.55 8.55 -12.72
CA HIS A 22 -8.23 8.71 -13.32
C HIS A 22 -8.07 7.77 -14.52
N SER A 23 -7.49 8.24 -15.62
CA SER A 23 -7.41 7.50 -16.89
C SER A 23 -6.70 6.14 -16.77
N LYS A 24 -5.69 6.06 -15.90
CA LYS A 24 -4.91 4.83 -15.64
C LYS A 24 -5.34 4.04 -14.41
N HIS A 25 -6.04 4.68 -13.49
CA HIS A 25 -6.42 4.12 -12.18
C HIS A 25 -7.92 4.18 -11.99
N LYS A 26 -8.67 3.97 -13.08
CA LYS A 26 -10.12 4.04 -13.07
C LYS A 26 -10.68 2.97 -12.14
N ASP A 27 -11.66 3.35 -11.34
CA ASP A 27 -12.32 2.49 -10.35
C ASP A 27 -11.41 2.00 -9.20
N GLU A 28 -10.17 2.49 -9.13
CA GLU A 28 -9.30 2.30 -7.97
C GLU A 28 -9.67 3.30 -6.86
N VAL A 29 -9.19 3.07 -5.65
CA VAL A 29 -9.44 3.93 -4.48
C VAL A 29 -8.46 5.09 -4.51
N PRO A 30 -8.89 6.35 -4.69
CA PRO A 30 -8.01 7.49 -4.51
C PRO A 30 -7.57 7.61 -3.05
N ILE A 31 -6.27 7.75 -2.79
CA ILE A 31 -5.73 7.92 -1.44
C ILE A 31 -5.03 9.27 -1.30
N ILE A 32 -5.12 9.85 -0.11
CA ILE A 32 -4.61 11.19 0.23
C ILE A 32 -3.21 11.09 0.84
N ALA A 33 -2.99 10.05 1.65
CA ALA A 33 -1.73 9.80 2.31
C ALA A 33 -1.55 8.30 2.53
N TRP A 34 -0.31 7.88 2.67
CA TRP A 34 0.04 6.55 3.15
C TRP A 34 1.32 6.59 3.98
N SER A 35 1.46 5.63 4.87
CA SER A 35 2.68 5.40 5.64
C SER A 35 2.89 3.90 5.83
N TRP A 36 4.16 3.51 5.88
CA TRP A 36 4.55 2.12 6.05
C TRP A 36 5.99 2.05 6.58
N GLY A 37 6.30 0.97 7.28
CA GLY A 37 7.60 0.79 7.90
C GLY A 37 7.99 -0.67 8.08
N THR A 38 9.30 -0.89 8.13
CA THR A 38 9.90 -2.15 8.55
C THR A 38 10.97 -1.85 9.58
N SER A 39 11.11 -2.71 10.58
CA SER A 39 12.19 -2.66 11.57
C SER A 39 12.90 -4.00 11.63
N ASN A 40 14.15 -4.04 12.09
CA ASN A 40 14.89 -5.28 12.30
C ASN A 40 15.53 -5.26 13.68
N THR A 41 15.41 -6.36 14.42
CA THR A 41 15.91 -6.53 15.78
C THR A 41 17.38 -7.01 15.84
N GLY A 42 18.13 -6.89 14.74
CA GLY A 42 19.53 -7.33 14.69
C GLY A 42 20.43 -6.57 15.68
N ASN A 43 21.41 -7.27 16.28
CA ASN A 43 22.30 -6.70 17.29
C ASN A 43 23.79 -7.03 17.02
N LEU A 44 24.43 -6.15 16.25
CA LEU A 44 25.84 -6.31 15.84
C LEU A 44 26.86 -6.10 16.97
N HIS A 45 26.45 -5.69 18.17
CA HIS A 45 27.35 -5.48 19.31
C HIS A 45 27.86 -6.78 19.95
N THR A 46 27.28 -7.91 19.59
CA THR A 46 27.58 -9.22 20.22
C THR A 46 28.78 -9.94 19.60
N GLY A 47 29.41 -9.40 18.55
CA GLY A 47 30.51 -10.05 17.84
C GLY A 47 30.11 -11.32 17.07
N ALA A 48 28.82 -11.69 17.07
CA ALA A 48 28.31 -12.94 16.51
C ALA A 48 28.17 -12.97 14.96
N GLY A 49 28.71 -11.96 14.26
CA GLY A 49 28.66 -11.88 12.80
C GLY A 49 27.24 -11.94 12.23
N TYR A 50 27.05 -12.65 11.10
CA TYR A 50 25.75 -12.78 10.42
C TYR A 50 24.63 -13.39 11.29
N ALA A 51 24.96 -14.12 12.36
CA ALA A 51 23.97 -14.68 13.28
C ALA A 51 23.22 -13.58 14.07
N ALA A 52 23.78 -12.37 14.14
CA ALA A 52 23.19 -11.20 14.79
C ALA A 52 22.21 -10.40 13.92
N GLY A 53 21.91 -10.84 12.69
CA GLY A 53 21.12 -10.06 11.72
C GLY A 53 19.63 -9.87 12.04
N GLY A 54 19.10 -10.51 13.09
CA GLY A 54 17.70 -10.37 13.53
C GLY A 54 16.67 -10.89 12.54
N LYS A 55 15.39 -10.57 12.80
CA LYS A 55 14.27 -10.80 11.88
C LYS A 55 13.58 -9.47 11.60
N ALA A 56 13.16 -9.27 10.36
CA ALA A 56 12.36 -8.11 9.99
C ALA A 56 10.96 -8.20 10.64
N ASN A 57 10.50 -7.10 11.21
CA ASN A 57 9.11 -6.85 11.54
C ASN A 57 8.58 -5.85 10.52
N VAL A 58 7.68 -6.32 9.66
CA VAL A 58 7.00 -5.53 8.64
C VAL A 58 5.66 -5.09 9.21
N GLN A 59 5.38 -3.80 9.17
CA GLN A 59 4.16 -3.21 9.72
C GLN A 59 3.01 -3.27 8.71
N ASP A 60 1.79 -3.05 9.17
CA ASP A 60 0.64 -2.77 8.32
C ASP A 60 0.88 -1.47 7.52
N ILE A 61 0.34 -1.41 6.31
CA ILE A 61 0.29 -0.15 5.56
C ILE A 61 -0.90 0.65 6.08
N SER A 62 -0.67 1.90 6.47
CA SER A 62 -1.73 2.84 6.82
C SER A 62 -2.01 3.76 5.65
N ILE A 63 -3.28 3.96 5.30
CA ILE A 63 -3.71 4.93 4.30
C ILE A 63 -4.73 5.91 4.88
N THR A 64 -4.77 7.11 4.33
CA THR A 64 -5.86 8.07 4.51
C THR A 64 -6.57 8.25 3.18
N LYS A 65 -7.90 8.16 3.17
CA LYS A 65 -8.74 8.40 1.98
C LYS A 65 -9.95 9.25 2.36
N TYR A 66 -10.64 9.78 1.35
CA TYR A 66 -11.98 10.32 1.57
C TYR A 66 -12.98 9.19 1.75
N VAL A 67 -14.05 9.44 2.51
CA VAL A 67 -15.24 8.56 2.49
C VAL A 67 -15.79 8.56 1.06
N ASP A 68 -16.00 7.37 0.50
CA ASP A 68 -16.48 7.16 -0.87
C ASP A 68 -17.29 5.86 -1.00
N SER A 69 -17.57 5.44 -2.24
CA SER A 69 -18.41 4.28 -2.53
C SER A 69 -17.87 2.95 -2.01
N CYS A 70 -16.58 2.84 -1.64
CA CYS A 70 -16.00 1.61 -1.13
C CYS A 70 -15.91 1.56 0.40
N SER A 71 -16.26 2.65 1.11
CA SER A 71 -16.14 2.72 2.57
C SER A 71 -16.95 1.62 3.29
N ASN A 72 -18.13 1.27 2.78
CA ASN A 72 -18.93 0.17 3.34
C ASN A 72 -18.26 -1.21 3.15
N ALA A 73 -17.61 -1.44 2.00
CA ALA A 73 -16.90 -2.68 1.72
C ALA A 73 -15.65 -2.82 2.59
N LEU A 74 -14.93 -1.72 2.82
CA LEU A 74 -13.78 -1.67 3.75
C LEU A 74 -14.20 -1.96 5.19
N LEU A 75 -15.30 -1.36 5.65
CA LEU A 75 -15.88 -1.66 6.96
C LEU A 75 -16.33 -3.13 7.07
N ASN A 76 -17.01 -3.66 6.05
CA ASN A 76 -17.41 -5.06 6.00
C ASN A 76 -16.20 -5.99 6.10
N ALA A 77 -15.16 -5.75 5.31
CA ALA A 77 -13.91 -6.51 5.33
C ALA A 77 -13.28 -6.50 6.73
N CYS A 78 -13.21 -5.32 7.37
CA CYS A 78 -12.68 -5.16 8.71
C CYS A 78 -13.51 -5.91 9.78
N CYS A 79 -14.83 -5.81 9.73
CA CYS A 79 -15.72 -6.42 10.74
C CYS A 79 -15.84 -7.95 10.60
N THR A 80 -15.77 -8.47 9.38
CA THR A 80 -15.97 -9.90 9.11
C THR A 80 -14.65 -10.67 9.02
N GLY A 81 -13.53 -9.97 8.82
CA GLY A 81 -12.26 -10.58 8.49
C GLY A 81 -12.18 -11.10 7.05
N ALA A 82 -13.13 -10.74 6.18
CA ALA A 82 -13.08 -11.01 4.74
C ALA A 82 -11.81 -10.41 4.13
N ARG A 83 -11.22 -11.14 3.18
CA ARG A 83 -9.93 -10.79 2.57
C ARG A 83 -10.05 -10.63 1.06
N VAL A 84 -9.09 -9.91 0.51
CA VAL A 84 -8.82 -9.89 -0.93
C VAL A 84 -7.49 -10.57 -1.21
N ASP A 85 -7.34 -11.17 -2.39
CA ASP A 85 -6.17 -11.95 -2.77
C ASP A 85 -4.92 -11.07 -2.86
N SER A 86 -5.10 -9.83 -3.33
CA SER A 86 -4.04 -8.86 -3.54
C SER A 86 -4.53 -7.42 -3.43
N ALA A 87 -3.60 -6.49 -3.24
CA ALA A 87 -3.83 -5.07 -3.37
C ALA A 87 -2.55 -4.38 -3.89
N THR A 88 -2.68 -3.29 -4.63
CA THR A 88 -1.52 -2.55 -5.16
C THR A 88 -1.67 -1.06 -4.90
N LEU A 89 -0.69 -0.49 -4.20
CA LEU A 89 -0.55 0.96 -4.04
C LEU A 89 0.28 1.53 -5.19
N TYR A 90 -0.22 2.59 -5.80
CA TYR A 90 0.44 3.34 -6.86
C TYR A 90 0.70 4.77 -6.42
N VAL A 91 1.90 5.28 -6.75
CA VAL A 91 2.21 6.70 -6.75
C VAL A 91 2.59 7.11 -8.17
N THR A 92 1.84 8.07 -8.70
CA THR A 92 1.83 8.41 -10.12
C THR A 92 2.10 9.90 -10.29
N ASN A 93 2.91 10.25 -11.29
CA ASN A 93 3.12 11.67 -11.61
C ASN A 93 1.79 12.33 -11.98
N ALA A 94 1.44 13.44 -11.32
CA ALA A 94 0.19 14.16 -11.61
C ALA A 94 0.30 14.97 -12.92
N THR A 95 1.51 15.34 -13.32
CA THR A 95 1.79 16.14 -14.52
C THR A 95 2.87 15.50 -15.39
N GLY A 96 2.97 15.94 -16.65
CA GLY A 96 3.90 15.35 -17.60
C GLY A 96 3.46 13.94 -18.02
N GLU A 97 4.42 13.01 -18.12
CA GLU A 97 4.08 11.61 -18.34
C GLU A 97 3.54 11.00 -17.04
N GLN A 98 2.21 10.77 -16.98
CA GLN A 98 1.49 10.19 -15.84
C GLN A 98 1.88 8.72 -15.60
N SER A 99 3.12 8.45 -15.23
CA SER A 99 3.64 7.09 -15.03
C SER A 99 3.89 6.80 -13.57
N ASP A 100 3.52 5.59 -13.16
CA ASP A 100 3.70 5.10 -11.80
C ASP A 100 5.19 4.91 -11.54
N TYR A 101 5.68 5.54 -10.48
CA TYR A 101 7.10 5.54 -10.12
C TYR A 101 7.37 4.85 -8.79
N VAL A 102 6.37 4.72 -7.93
CA VAL A 102 6.38 3.81 -6.78
C VAL A 102 5.18 2.87 -6.91
N THR A 103 5.43 1.58 -6.80
CA THR A 103 4.41 0.54 -6.76
C THR A 103 4.69 -0.39 -5.59
N ILE A 104 3.67 -0.66 -4.77
CA ILE A 104 3.75 -1.64 -3.68
C ILE A 104 2.65 -2.67 -3.92
N GLU A 105 3.03 -3.85 -4.37
CA GLU A 105 2.14 -4.99 -4.62
C GLU A 105 2.07 -5.85 -3.35
N LEU A 106 0.87 -6.09 -2.84
CA LEU A 106 0.56 -6.87 -1.65
C LEU A 106 -0.15 -8.16 -2.07
N SER A 107 0.22 -9.29 -1.46
CA SER A 107 -0.31 -10.61 -1.81
C SER A 107 -0.25 -11.58 -0.63
N GLU A 108 -0.64 -12.84 -0.88
CA GLU A 108 -0.81 -13.90 0.14
C GLU A 108 -1.89 -13.54 1.18
N GLY A 109 -2.99 -12.99 0.67
CA GLY A 109 -4.13 -12.51 1.46
C GLY A 109 -3.89 -11.12 2.04
N VAL A 110 -4.71 -10.16 1.62
CA VAL A 110 -4.74 -8.79 2.14
C VAL A 110 -5.99 -8.61 2.99
N MET A 111 -5.77 -8.21 4.24
CA MET A 111 -6.81 -8.01 5.25
C MET A 111 -6.88 -6.54 5.64
N ILE A 112 -8.10 -6.01 5.74
CA ILE A 112 -8.32 -4.71 6.39
C ILE A 112 -8.30 -4.93 7.91
N THR A 113 -7.35 -4.32 8.60
CA THR A 113 -7.14 -4.51 10.05
C THR A 113 -7.73 -3.41 10.90
N SER A 114 -7.96 -2.23 10.34
CA SER A 114 -8.70 -1.16 10.99
C SER A 114 -9.34 -0.22 9.97
N VAL A 115 -10.48 0.36 10.36
CA VAL A 115 -11.10 1.51 9.70
C VAL A 115 -11.45 2.52 10.79
N SER A 116 -10.85 3.71 10.73
CA SER A 116 -11.11 4.82 11.65
C SER A 116 -11.68 5.99 10.84
N THR A 117 -12.99 6.20 10.94
CA THR A 117 -13.74 7.21 10.19
C THR A 117 -14.43 8.20 11.14
N GLY A 118 -14.76 9.39 10.67
CA GLY A 118 -15.41 10.42 11.48
C GLY A 118 -15.65 11.72 10.72
N GLY A 119 -16.13 12.74 11.44
CA GLY A 119 -16.33 14.08 10.89
C GLY A 119 -16.41 15.13 11.99
N SER A 120 -15.84 16.30 11.73
CA SER A 120 -15.69 17.39 12.70
C SER A 120 -16.62 18.60 12.45
N GLY A 121 -17.40 18.59 11.37
CA GLY A 121 -18.44 19.59 11.09
C GLY A 121 -17.96 20.87 10.38
N GLY A 122 -16.69 20.92 9.95
CA GLY A 122 -16.11 22.03 9.16
C GLY A 122 -15.33 21.56 7.93
N GLU A 123 -15.45 20.29 7.56
CA GLU A 123 -14.73 19.69 6.44
C GLU A 123 -15.58 19.71 5.17
N ASP A 124 -14.97 20.04 4.03
CA ASP A 124 -15.65 19.92 2.72
C ASP A 124 -15.92 18.45 2.36
N ARG A 125 -15.05 17.54 2.81
CA ARG A 125 -15.13 16.10 2.58
C ARG A 125 -14.62 15.32 3.79
N LEU A 126 -15.37 14.32 4.21
CA LEU A 126 -15.00 13.42 5.30
C LEU A 126 -13.84 12.50 4.91
N THR A 127 -12.98 12.19 5.87
CA THR A 127 -11.84 11.28 5.68
C THR A 127 -11.93 10.06 6.60
N GLU A 128 -11.23 9.01 6.20
CA GLU A 128 -11.08 7.79 6.98
C GLU A 128 -9.64 7.25 6.86
N ASN A 129 -9.15 6.66 7.94
CA ASN A 129 -7.87 5.97 7.99
C ASN A 129 -8.09 4.46 7.97
N VAL A 130 -7.37 3.76 7.10
CA VAL A 130 -7.52 2.32 6.90
C VAL A 130 -6.15 1.67 6.99
N THR A 131 -6.05 0.53 7.66
CA THR A 131 -4.81 -0.25 7.73
C THR A 131 -4.94 -1.59 7.02
N LEU A 132 -3.89 -1.98 6.31
CA LEU A 132 -3.82 -3.21 5.51
C LEU A 132 -2.71 -4.12 6.04
N HIS A 133 -3.07 -5.37 6.33
CA HIS A 133 -2.13 -6.45 6.63
C HIS A 133 -2.06 -7.42 5.45
N PHE A 134 -0.89 -8.04 5.24
CA PHE A 134 -0.61 -8.88 4.07
C PHE A 134 0.41 -9.96 4.42
N GLY A 135 0.57 -10.98 3.57
CA GLY A 135 1.55 -12.06 3.76
C GLY A 135 2.86 -11.87 2.97
N LYS A 136 2.80 -11.13 1.86
CA LYS A 136 3.96 -10.86 0.98
C LYS A 136 3.82 -9.49 0.34
N PHE A 137 4.96 -8.84 0.11
CA PHE A 137 4.99 -7.61 -0.68
C PHE A 137 6.08 -7.62 -1.76
N LYS A 138 5.86 -6.82 -2.80
CA LYS A 138 6.89 -6.37 -3.74
C LYS A 138 6.86 -4.85 -3.81
N TYR A 139 8.00 -4.24 -3.54
CA TYR A 139 8.25 -2.82 -3.75
C TYR A 139 8.96 -2.64 -5.09
N SER A 140 8.51 -1.69 -5.88
CA SER A 140 9.13 -1.30 -7.14
C SER A 140 9.27 0.22 -7.21
N PHE A 141 10.47 0.69 -7.52
CA PHE A 141 10.73 2.08 -7.89
C PHE A 141 11.20 2.17 -9.34
N GLN A 142 10.55 3.00 -10.15
CA GLN A 142 10.96 3.27 -11.52
C GLN A 142 11.69 4.62 -11.57
N PRO A 143 13.02 4.64 -11.80
CA PRO A 143 13.73 5.90 -12.04
C PRO A 143 13.14 6.63 -13.24
N GLN A 144 13.08 7.96 -13.15
CA GLN A 144 12.53 8.84 -14.17
C GLN A 144 13.42 10.06 -14.37
N ASP A 145 13.32 10.69 -15.54
CA ASP A 145 13.89 12.01 -15.78
C ASP A 145 13.02 13.13 -15.17
N ASP A 146 13.47 14.38 -15.28
CA ASP A 146 12.76 15.55 -14.76
C ASP A 146 11.38 15.81 -15.43
N LYS A 147 11.06 15.08 -16.51
CA LYS A 147 9.78 15.14 -17.23
C LYS A 147 8.87 13.94 -16.90
N GLY A 148 9.28 13.07 -15.98
CA GLY A 148 8.55 11.87 -15.59
C GLY A 148 8.72 10.69 -16.56
N LYS A 149 9.61 10.79 -17.55
CA LYS A 149 9.86 9.71 -18.50
C LYS A 149 10.72 8.64 -17.84
N LYS A 150 10.33 7.37 -18.00
CA LYS A 150 11.05 6.22 -17.44
C LYS A 150 12.51 6.18 -17.90
N GLN A 151 13.41 5.95 -16.95
CA GLN A 151 14.84 5.75 -17.15
C GLN A 151 15.30 4.40 -16.59
N GLY A 152 15.92 3.59 -17.45
CA GLY A 152 16.44 2.28 -17.05
C GLY A 152 15.34 1.30 -16.59
N GLY A 153 15.79 0.20 -15.96
CA GLY A 153 14.89 -0.81 -15.39
C GLY A 153 14.42 -0.46 -13.98
N THR A 154 13.33 -1.10 -13.56
CA THR A 154 12.76 -0.98 -12.21
C THR A 154 13.75 -1.46 -11.14
N LYS A 155 13.66 -0.85 -9.96
CA LYS A 155 14.38 -1.23 -8.74
C LYS A 155 13.40 -1.98 -7.85
N ASP A 156 13.50 -3.30 -7.88
CA ASP A 156 12.53 -4.19 -7.25
C ASP A 156 13.10 -4.83 -5.98
N PHE A 157 12.24 -5.00 -4.98
CA PHE A 157 12.49 -5.80 -3.79
C PHE A 157 11.24 -6.59 -3.44
N THR A 158 11.36 -7.89 -3.18
CA THR A 158 10.24 -8.76 -2.79
C THR A 158 10.56 -9.45 -1.49
N PHE A 159 9.60 -9.49 -0.57
CA PHE A 159 9.73 -10.19 0.70
C PHE A 159 8.45 -10.95 1.00
N ASN A 160 8.60 -12.26 1.26
CA ASN A 160 7.53 -13.12 1.73
C ASN A 160 7.68 -13.31 3.24
N MET A 161 6.73 -12.79 4.01
CA MET A 161 6.79 -12.85 5.48
C MET A 161 6.40 -14.23 6.00
N GLN A 162 5.69 -15.03 5.20
CA GLN A 162 5.30 -16.40 5.54
C GLN A 162 6.45 -17.38 5.30
N GLU A 163 7.25 -17.15 4.26
CA GLU A 163 8.38 -17.99 3.90
C GLU A 163 9.70 -17.43 4.45
N VAL A 164 9.86 -17.35 5.77
CA VAL A 164 11.12 -16.89 6.40
C VAL A 164 12.26 -17.90 6.12
N LYS A 165 12.73 -17.98 4.87
CA LYS A 165 13.98 -18.59 4.47
C LYS A 165 15.03 -17.48 4.44
N LYS A 166 16.06 -17.64 5.28
CA LYS A 166 17.34 -17.01 5.04
C LYS A 166 17.80 -17.47 3.65
N SER A 167 17.90 -16.55 2.70
CA SER A 167 18.76 -16.75 1.52
C SER A 167 20.20 -16.93 1.98
#